data_AF-A0A8J6ICZ8-F1
#
_entry.id   AF-A0A8J6ICZ8-F1
#
_cell.length_a   1.000
_cell.length_b   1.000
_cell.length_c   1.000
_cell.angle_alpha   90.00
_cell.angle_beta   90.00
_cell.angle_gamma   90.00
#
_symmetry.space_group_name_H-M   'P 1'
#
loop_
_entity.id
_entity.type
_entity.pdbx_description
1 polymer ?
#
loop_
_entity_poly.entity_id
_entity_poly.type
_entity_poly.pdbx_seq_one_letter_code
_entity_poly.pdbx_strand_id
1 'polypeptide(L)'
;MKRWTAARAVVGAATLSVSLAALGVLLPADAVGAVPTCDGLPATIVGSGGLDQIFGTDGPDVIVALDGGDVIDGRGGDDVICGGAGSDQIRGGRTLLGGRGLDTLDGGTGTNTEVQG
;
A
#
# COMPACT_ATOMS: atom_id res chain seq x y z
N MET A 1 -29.72 23.58 -84.78
CA MET A 1 -30.64 23.09 -83.72
C MET A 1 -30.36 21.62 -83.47
N LYS A 2 -30.26 21.20 -82.20
CA LYS A 2 -30.16 19.83 -81.64
C LYS A 2 -28.86 19.52 -80.86
N ARG A 3 -29.06 19.63 -79.54
CA ARG A 3 -28.43 19.02 -78.37
C ARG A 3 -27.58 17.78 -78.64
N TRP A 4 -26.39 17.70 -78.06
CA TRP A 4 -25.80 16.46 -77.53
C TRP A 4 -25.11 16.74 -76.18
N THR A 5 -25.59 16.04 -75.16
CA THR A 5 -25.02 15.84 -73.82
C THR A 5 -23.94 14.76 -73.85
N ALA A 6 -22.99 14.84 -72.90
CA ALA A 6 -22.21 13.76 -72.24
C ALA A 6 -20.73 14.20 -72.10
N ALA A 7 -19.98 13.95 -71.01
CA ALA A 7 -20.21 13.17 -69.81
C ALA A 7 -19.27 13.67 -68.68
N ARG A 8 -19.65 13.34 -67.44
CA ARG A 8 -18.95 13.60 -66.18
C ARG A 8 -17.62 12.85 -66.12
N ALA A 9 -16.64 13.40 -65.41
CA ALA A 9 -15.74 12.61 -64.58
C ALA A 9 -15.60 13.33 -63.24
N VAL A 10 -16.25 12.77 -62.23
CA VAL A 10 -16.13 13.16 -60.82
C VAL A 10 -14.82 12.57 -60.32
N VAL A 11 -13.86 13.40 -59.94
CA VAL A 11 -12.70 12.96 -59.15
C VAL A 11 -13.04 13.23 -57.69
N GLY A 12 -13.56 12.21 -57.00
CA GLY A 12 -13.79 12.26 -55.56
C GLY A 12 -12.46 12.08 -54.82
N ALA A 13 -12.01 13.12 -54.12
CA ALA A 13 -10.87 13.04 -53.21
C ALA A 13 -11.25 12.15 -52.01
N ALA A 14 -10.61 10.99 -51.89
CA ALA A 14 -10.76 10.12 -50.73
C ALA A 14 -9.93 10.70 -49.58
N THR A 15 -10.57 11.36 -48.62
CA THR A 15 -9.93 11.74 -47.36
C THR A 15 -9.89 10.52 -46.45
N LEU A 16 -8.69 9.94 -46.24
CA LEU A 16 -8.48 8.93 -45.22
C LEU A 16 -8.67 9.57 -43.84
N SER A 17 -9.77 9.27 -43.17
CA SER A 17 -9.92 9.57 -41.76
C SER A 17 -9.17 8.48 -40.99
N VAL A 18 -7.99 8.80 -40.45
CA VAL A 18 -7.37 7.96 -39.43
C VAL A 18 -8.09 8.29 -38.13
N SER A 19 -9.08 7.47 -37.77
CA SER A 19 -9.65 7.51 -36.44
C SER A 19 -8.58 7.07 -35.46
N LEU A 20 -7.96 8.03 -34.76
CA LEU A 20 -7.16 7.72 -33.58
C LEU A 20 -8.14 7.21 -32.52
N ALA A 21 -8.32 5.90 -32.46
CA ALA A 21 -8.89 5.29 -31.27
C ALA A 21 -7.98 5.73 -30.12
N ALA A 22 -8.49 6.61 -29.26
CA ALA A 22 -7.86 6.85 -27.97
C ALA A 22 -7.82 5.48 -27.29
N LEU A 23 -6.65 4.85 -27.34
CA LEU A 23 -6.38 3.64 -26.62
C LEU A 23 -6.47 4.07 -25.15
N GLY A 24 -7.65 3.90 -24.56
CA GLY A 24 -7.84 4.04 -23.13
C GLY A 24 -6.92 3.02 -22.49
N VAL A 25 -5.73 3.46 -22.11
CA VAL A 25 -4.84 2.65 -21.29
C VAL A 25 -5.52 2.56 -19.94
N LEU A 26 -6.28 1.47 -19.77
CA LEU A 26 -6.73 1.02 -18.47
C LEU A 26 -5.49 0.53 -17.74
N LEU A 27 -4.74 1.45 -17.13
CA LEU A 27 -3.77 1.05 -16.12
C LEU A 27 -4.60 0.39 -15.01
N PRO A 28 -4.33 -0.87 -14.63
CA PRO A 28 -4.92 -1.38 -13.41
C PRO A 28 -4.46 -0.47 -12.27
N ALA A 29 -5.38 -0.01 -11.44
CA ALA A 29 -5.07 0.74 -10.23
C ALA A 29 -4.34 -0.14 -9.17
N ASP A 30 -4.15 -1.43 -9.48
CA ASP A 30 -3.92 -2.49 -8.51
C ASP A 30 -2.47 -3.00 -8.49
N ALA A 31 -1.49 -2.12 -8.73
CA ALA A 31 -0.07 -2.45 -8.54
C ALA A 31 0.68 -1.47 -7.64
N VAL A 32 -0.04 -0.64 -6.87
CA VAL A 32 0.52 -0.14 -5.62
C VAL A 32 0.57 -1.35 -4.69
N GLY A 33 1.78 -1.84 -4.38
CA GLY A 33 1.95 -2.95 -3.43
C GLY A 33 1.09 -2.69 -2.20
N ALA A 34 0.28 -3.67 -1.80
CA ALA A 34 -0.63 -3.52 -0.68
C ALA A 34 0.17 -3.03 0.54
N VAL A 35 -0.17 -1.84 1.04
CA VAL A 35 0.45 -1.31 2.25
C VAL A 35 0.11 -2.30 3.37
N PRO A 36 1.11 -2.83 4.08
CA PRO A 36 0.84 -3.76 5.17
C PRO A 36 -0.03 -3.07 6.23
N THR A 37 -0.86 -3.86 6.89
CA THR A 37 -1.83 -3.36 7.87
C THR A 37 -1.64 -4.05 9.22
N CYS A 38 -1.88 -3.33 10.31
CA CYS A 38 -1.94 -3.87 11.67
C CYS A 38 -3.30 -3.56 12.29
N ASP A 39 -4.00 -4.56 12.82
CA ASP A 39 -5.38 -4.42 13.34
C ASP A 39 -6.34 -3.72 12.35
N GLY A 40 -6.14 -3.97 11.05
CA GLY A 40 -6.91 -3.34 9.96
C GLY A 40 -6.54 -1.88 9.64
N LEU A 41 -5.55 -1.30 10.33
CA LEU A 41 -5.03 0.05 10.05
C LEU A 41 -3.82 -0.01 9.11
N PRO A 42 -3.69 0.90 8.13
CA PRO A 42 -2.52 0.94 7.24
C PRO A 42 -1.27 1.39 7.99
N ALA A 43 -0.15 0.73 7.74
CA ALA A 43 1.12 1.04 8.38
C ALA A 43 1.61 2.46 8.02
N THR A 44 2.04 3.21 9.04
CA THR A 44 2.83 4.44 8.90
C THR A 44 4.32 4.12 8.83
N ILE A 45 4.73 3.03 9.47
CA ILE A 45 6.11 2.54 9.52
C ILE A 45 6.12 1.05 9.21
N VAL A 46 7.00 0.65 8.28
CA VAL A 46 7.15 -0.73 7.84
C VAL A 46 8.59 -1.16 7.96
N GLY A 47 8.83 -2.29 8.62
CA GLY A 47 10.11 -2.97 8.69
C GLY A 47 10.43 -3.76 7.40
N SER A 48 11.27 -4.77 7.54
CA SER A 48 11.74 -5.64 6.47
C SER A 48 11.49 -7.11 6.84
N GLY A 49 11.82 -8.05 5.96
CA GLY A 49 11.75 -9.48 6.29
C GLY A 49 12.95 -9.99 7.12
N GLY A 50 13.66 -9.10 7.82
CA GLY A 50 14.84 -9.41 8.61
C GLY A 50 14.84 -8.68 9.94
N LEU A 51 15.96 -8.69 10.66
CA LEU A 51 16.07 -8.02 11.95
C LEU A 51 16.07 -6.50 11.78
N ASP A 52 15.09 -5.83 12.38
CA ASP A 52 14.94 -4.39 12.35
C ASP A 52 15.01 -3.74 13.74
N GLN A 53 15.48 -2.48 13.74
CA GLN A 53 15.35 -1.57 14.88
C GLN A 53 14.43 -0.43 14.47
N ILE A 54 13.23 -0.41 15.04
CA ILE A 54 12.17 0.51 14.67
C ILE A 54 11.86 1.44 15.83
N PHE A 55 11.85 2.74 15.56
CA PHE A 55 11.44 3.77 16.51
C PHE A 55 10.22 4.48 15.93
N GLY A 56 9.09 4.44 16.64
CA GLY A 56 7.84 5.17 16.35
C GLY A 56 8.05 6.68 16.41
N THR A 57 7.05 7.50 16.66
CA THR A 57 7.17 8.96 16.80
C THR A 57 6.66 9.42 18.16
N ASP A 58 6.51 10.71 18.39
CA ASP A 58 5.82 11.20 19.61
C ASP A 58 4.29 11.27 19.40
N GLY A 59 3.82 10.91 18.20
CA GLY A 59 2.41 10.85 17.82
C GLY A 59 1.97 9.42 17.48
N PRO A 60 0.68 9.21 17.16
CA PRO A 60 0.14 7.87 16.94
C PRO A 60 0.71 7.23 15.67
N ASP A 61 1.31 6.05 15.82
CA ASP A 61 1.85 5.26 14.73
C ASP A 61 1.13 3.92 14.53
N VAL A 62 1.23 3.42 13.28
CA VAL A 62 0.89 2.03 12.94
C VAL A 62 2.15 1.37 12.42
N ILE A 63 2.72 0.47 13.23
CA ILE A 63 4.01 -0.16 12.96
C ILE A 63 3.77 -1.62 12.55
N VAL A 64 4.35 -2.03 11.43
CA VAL A 64 4.39 -3.44 10.99
C VAL A 64 5.84 -3.84 10.74
N ALA A 65 6.40 -4.71 11.59
CA ALA A 65 7.82 -5.08 11.50
C ALA A 65 8.08 -6.21 10.48
N LEU A 66 7.13 -7.13 10.31
CA LEU A 66 7.12 -8.25 9.34
C LEU A 66 7.81 -9.52 9.88
N ASP A 67 8.77 -10.10 9.17
CA ASP A 67 9.48 -11.30 9.62
C ASP A 67 10.82 -10.86 10.22
N GLY A 68 11.25 -11.44 11.33
CA GLY A 68 12.44 -10.97 12.03
C GLY A 68 12.29 -11.10 13.54
N GLY A 69 13.40 -11.03 14.26
CA GLY A 69 13.38 -10.77 15.71
C GLY A 69 13.67 -9.30 15.96
N ASP A 70 12.62 -8.49 15.97
CA ASP A 70 12.71 -7.05 15.86
C ASP A 70 12.81 -6.37 17.23
N VAL A 71 13.36 -5.15 17.24
CA VAL A 71 13.34 -4.28 18.42
C VAL A 71 12.55 -3.02 18.08
N ILE A 72 11.42 -2.83 18.75
CA ILE A 72 10.45 -1.79 18.43
C ILE A 72 10.21 -0.91 19.67
N ASP A 73 10.42 0.40 19.56
CA ASP A 73 9.98 1.38 20.56
C ASP A 73 8.95 2.32 19.92
N GLY A 74 7.68 2.16 20.27
CA GLY A 74 6.57 2.99 19.82
C GLY A 74 6.69 4.45 20.25
N ARG A 75 7.52 4.75 21.26
CA ARG A 75 7.72 6.07 21.86
C ARG A 75 6.42 6.62 22.45
N GLY A 76 5.93 7.78 21.99
CA GLY A 76 4.80 8.49 22.57
C GLY A 76 3.60 8.48 21.63
N GLY A 77 2.40 8.52 22.17
CA GLY A 77 1.17 8.42 21.37
C GLY A 77 0.44 7.10 21.59
N ASP A 78 -0.66 6.93 20.86
CA ASP A 78 -1.53 5.76 20.94
C ASP A 78 -1.23 4.80 19.77
N ASP A 79 -0.12 4.07 19.87
CA ASP A 79 0.38 3.27 18.75
C ASP A 79 -0.32 1.92 18.61
N VAL A 80 -0.32 1.40 17.39
CA VAL A 80 -0.72 0.04 17.04
C VAL A 80 0.48 -0.65 16.41
N ILE A 81 0.99 -1.69 17.07
CA ILE A 81 2.25 -2.33 16.69
C ILE A 81 2.03 -3.82 16.43
N CYS A 82 2.44 -4.27 15.24
CA CYS A 82 2.53 -5.67 14.84
C CYS A 82 4.00 -6.05 14.67
N GLY A 83 4.50 -6.95 15.52
CA GLY A 83 5.85 -7.55 15.39
C GLY A 83 5.91 -8.41 14.13
N GLY A 84 5.13 -9.48 14.12
CA GLY A 84 4.93 -10.30 12.93
C GLY A 84 5.43 -11.71 13.16
N ALA A 85 6.55 -12.14 12.61
CA ALA A 85 7.06 -13.49 12.87
C ALA A 85 8.51 -13.46 13.33
N GLY A 86 8.78 -14.05 14.48
CA GLY A 86 10.11 -14.21 15.05
C GLY A 86 10.08 -14.00 16.56
N SER A 87 11.12 -13.42 17.12
CA SER A 87 11.17 -13.16 18.55
C SER A 87 11.40 -11.67 18.76
N ASP A 88 10.30 -10.96 18.99
CA ASP A 88 10.29 -9.50 18.98
C ASP A 88 10.40 -8.93 20.39
N GLN A 89 11.00 -7.76 20.51
CA GLN A 89 11.02 -6.93 21.71
C GLN A 89 10.29 -5.63 21.40
N ILE A 90 9.08 -5.49 21.93
CA ILE A 90 8.18 -4.38 21.60
C ILE A 90 7.88 -3.59 22.87
N ARG A 91 8.14 -2.28 22.82
CA ARG A 91 7.87 -1.35 23.91
C ARG A 91 7.03 -0.16 23.44
N GLY A 92 6.09 0.28 24.27
CA GLY A 92 5.22 1.42 23.97
C GLY A 92 4.05 1.04 23.08
N GLY A 93 3.12 1.97 22.91
CA GLY A 93 1.90 1.74 22.15
C GLY A 93 0.72 1.24 22.98
N ARG A 94 -0.47 1.45 22.43
CA ARG A 94 -1.75 1.10 23.04
C ARG A 94 -2.19 -0.32 22.68
N THR A 95 -1.86 -0.78 21.48
CA THR A 95 -2.23 -2.11 20.96
C THR A 95 -0.99 -2.83 20.47
N LEU A 96 -0.71 -4.00 21.05
CA LEU A 96 0.47 -4.78 20.75
C LEU A 96 0.07 -6.18 20.27
N LEU A 97 0.53 -6.51 19.06
CA LEU A 97 0.39 -7.82 18.43
C LEU A 97 1.80 -8.35 18.18
N GLY A 98 2.29 -9.23 19.05
CA GLY A 98 3.61 -9.87 18.87
C GLY A 98 3.66 -10.68 17.58
N GLY A 99 2.57 -11.41 17.29
CA GLY A 99 2.50 -12.30 16.14
C GLY A 99 3.05 -13.67 16.51
N ARG A 100 3.72 -14.34 15.57
CA ARG A 100 4.22 -15.70 15.75
C ARG A 100 5.60 -15.68 16.40
N GLY A 101 5.74 -16.42 17.49
CA GLY A 101 7.02 -16.76 18.09
C GLY A 101 7.07 -16.37 19.55
N LEU A 102 8.27 -16.11 20.08
CA LEU A 102 8.44 -15.76 21.49
C LEU A 102 8.74 -14.28 21.61
N ASP A 103 7.70 -13.51 21.90
CA ASP A 103 7.75 -12.06 21.96
C ASP A 103 7.80 -11.54 23.39
N THR A 104 8.45 -10.40 23.56
CA THR A 104 8.46 -9.62 24.80
C THR A 104 7.73 -8.31 24.54
N LEU A 105 6.56 -8.14 25.14
CA LEU A 105 5.68 -7.00 24.92
C LEU A 105 5.55 -6.16 26.21
N ASP A 106 5.94 -4.89 26.13
CA ASP A 106 5.78 -3.90 27.20
C ASP A 106 5.00 -2.69 26.67
N GLY A 107 3.68 -2.67 26.88
CA GLY A 107 2.82 -1.55 26.47
C GLY A 107 3.04 -0.24 27.25
N GLY A 108 3.99 -0.21 28.19
CA GLY A 108 4.32 0.99 28.95
C GLY A 108 3.14 1.48 29.80
N THR A 109 2.90 2.80 29.80
CA THR A 109 1.86 3.43 30.63
C THR A 109 0.45 3.42 30.02
N GLY A 110 0.28 2.85 28.83
CA GLY A 110 -1.00 2.77 28.13
C GLY A 110 -1.93 1.65 28.64
N THR A 111 -3.19 1.67 28.22
CA THR A 111 -4.11 0.53 28.42
C THR A 111 -3.77 -0.56 27.41
N ASN A 112 -3.12 -1.61 27.89
CA ASN A 112 -2.59 -2.68 27.03
C ASN A 112 -3.72 -3.61 26.56
N THR A 113 -3.86 -3.75 25.23
CA THR A 113 -4.50 -4.93 24.63
C THR A 113 -3.38 -5.76 24.03
N GLU A 114 -3.00 -6.82 24.73
CA GLU A 114 -1.99 -7.79 24.28
C GLU A 114 -2.71 -8.95 23.59
N VAL A 115 -2.42 -9.17 22.32
CA VAL A 115 -2.91 -10.32 21.57
C VAL A 115 -1.70 -11.16 21.18
N GLN A 116 -1.49 -12.27 21.89
CA GLN A 116 -0.50 -13.28 21.53
C GLN A 116 -1.07 -14.20 20.43
N GLY A 117 -0.29 -14.41 19.37
CA GLY A 117 -0.65 -15.21 18.19
C GLY A 117 -0.06 -16.61 18.19
#